data_AF-A0A386TYW3-F1
#
_entry.id   AF-A0A386TYW3-F1
#
_cell.length_a   1.000
_cell.length_b   1.000
_cell.length_c   1.000
_cell.angle_alpha   90.00
_cell.angle_beta   90.00
_cell.angle_gamma   90.00
#
_symmetry.space_group_name_H-M   'P 1'
#
loop_
_entity.id
_entity.type
_entity.pdbx_description
1 polymer ?
#
loop_
_entity_poly.entity_id
_entity_poly.type
_entity_poly.pdbx_seq_one_letter_code
_entity_poly.pdbx_strand_id
1 'polypeptide(L)'
;MIFISILTLIVAKALPLINNHISPVHFTRISALIFLYSSVLTFNMLYIQSIGSGLGIYSGLFQVTLISQFMELFIYLIGFLILIAWPLNFGEGSLRKGTLINSESPDYCLIVLFSTLGSSL
;
A
#
# COMPACT_ATOMS: atom_id res chain seq x y z
N MET A 1 -8.33 -0.58 -7.04
CA MET A 1 -8.65 -1.11 -5.69
C MET A 1 -7.99 -0.31 -4.57
N ILE A 2 -6.77 0.17 -4.79
CA ILE A 2 -5.98 0.82 -3.75
C ILE A 2 -6.53 2.16 -3.25
N PHE A 3 -7.09 2.99 -4.14
CA PHE A 3 -7.70 4.26 -3.73
C PHE A 3 -8.76 4.11 -2.62
N ILE A 4 -9.69 3.16 -2.81
CA ILE A 4 -10.73 2.86 -1.81
C ILE A 4 -10.11 2.30 -0.52
N SER A 5 -9.10 1.45 -0.64
CA SER A 5 -8.41 0.88 0.52
C SER A 5 -7.66 1.93 1.35
N ILE A 6 -7.11 2.97 0.73
CA ILE A 6 -6.48 4.08 1.46
C ILE A 6 -7.50 4.97 2.12
N LEU A 7 -8.58 5.29 1.40
CA LEU A 7 -9.64 6.12 1.98
C LEU A 7 -10.22 5.44 3.22
N THR A 8 -10.46 4.13 3.16
CA THR A 8 -10.91 3.35 4.32
C THR A 8 -9.87 3.29 5.44
N LEU A 9 -8.57 3.19 5.14
CA LEU A 9 -7.50 3.18 6.14
C LEU A 9 -7.32 4.54 6.84
N ILE A 10 -7.44 5.64 6.09
CA ILE A 10 -7.45 7.01 6.63
C ILE A 10 -8.65 7.20 7.56
N VAL A 11 -9.85 6.80 7.12
CA VAL A 11 -11.06 6.89 7.93
C VAL A 11 -10.93 6.04 9.19
N ALA A 12 -10.43 4.82 9.09
CA ALA A 12 -10.22 3.93 10.24
C ALA A 12 -9.26 4.54 11.28
N LYS A 13 -8.19 5.22 10.86
CA LYS A 13 -7.28 5.94 11.78
C LYS A 13 -7.93 7.19 12.38
N ALA A 14 -8.75 7.90 11.61
CA ALA A 14 -9.42 9.13 12.05
C ALA A 14 -10.52 8.87 13.10
N LEU A 15 -11.10 7.67 13.14
CA LEU A 15 -12.11 7.32 14.14
C LEU A 15 -11.45 7.07 15.52
N PRO A 16 -11.77 7.88 16.56
CA PRO A 16 -11.14 7.74 17.88
C PRO A 16 -11.46 6.41 18.57
N LEU A 17 -12.61 5.82 18.24
CA LEU A 17 -13.06 4.50 18.70
C LEU A 17 -12.08 3.39 18.28
N ILE A 18 -11.54 3.47 17.06
CA ILE A 18 -10.66 2.45 16.50
C ILE A 18 -9.20 2.72 16.87
N ASN A 19 -8.78 3.99 16.87
CA ASN A 19 -7.42 4.38 17.21
C ASN A 19 -7.04 4.08 18.67
N ASN A 20 -8.00 4.15 19.61
CA ASN A 20 -7.73 3.84 21.02
C ASN A 20 -7.62 2.33 21.32
N HIS A 21 -8.18 1.46 20.48
CA HIS A 21 -8.24 0.01 20.74
C HIS A 21 -7.25 -0.80 19.89
N ILE A 22 -6.72 -0.24 18.80
CA ILE A 22 -5.87 -0.97 17.86
C ILE A 22 -4.48 -0.35 17.83
N SER A 23 -3.47 -1.17 18.15
CA SER A 23 -2.07 -0.77 18.05
C SER A 23 -1.68 -0.43 16.60
N PRO A 24 -0.84 0.59 16.36
CA PRO A 24 -0.41 1.00 15.01
C PRO A 24 0.26 -0.14 14.21
N VAL A 25 0.83 -1.15 14.87
CA VAL A 25 1.42 -2.33 14.22
C VAL A 25 0.37 -3.18 13.49
N HIS A 26 -0.88 -3.18 13.94
CA HIS A 26 -1.94 -3.90 13.22
C HIS A 26 -2.33 -3.18 11.92
N PHE A 27 -2.26 -1.85 11.89
CA PHE A 27 -2.52 -1.07 10.68
C PHE A 27 -1.49 -1.32 9.59
N THR A 28 -0.20 -1.43 9.94
CA THR A 28 0.85 -1.73 8.97
C THR A 28 0.69 -3.12 8.38
N ARG A 29 0.33 -4.12 9.19
CA ARG A 29 0.04 -5.49 8.74
C ARG A 29 -1.18 -5.57 7.82
N ILE A 30 -2.26 -4.88 8.17
CA ILE A 30 -3.45 -4.79 7.32
C ILE A 30 -3.10 -4.14 5.98
N SER A 31 -2.31 -3.06 6.00
CA SER A 31 -1.86 -2.42 4.75
C SER A 31 -0.96 -3.33 3.90
N ALA A 32 -0.10 -4.16 4.51
CA ALA A 32 0.68 -5.15 3.78
C ALA A 32 -0.26 -6.14 3.05
N LEU A 33 -1.27 -6.67 3.75
CA LEU A 33 -2.26 -7.57 3.14
C LEU A 33 -3.03 -6.91 1.98
N ILE A 34 -3.35 -5.62 2.10
CA ILE A 34 -4.00 -4.84 1.04
C ILE A 34 -3.11 -4.77 -0.20
N PHE A 35 -1.80 -4.50 -0.06
CA PHE A 35 -0.87 -4.49 -1.19
C PHE A 35 -0.74 -5.86 -1.85
N LEU A 36 -0.66 -6.93 -1.05
CA LEU A 36 -0.61 -8.30 -1.58
C LEU A 36 -1.90 -8.66 -2.34
N TYR A 37 -3.06 -8.34 -1.76
CA TYR A 37 -4.34 -8.58 -2.43
C TYR A 37 -4.47 -7.79 -3.74
N SER A 38 -4.03 -6.53 -3.75
CA SER A 38 -4.03 -5.72 -4.95
C SER A 38 -3.10 -6.30 -6.03
N SER A 39 -1.91 -6.79 -5.65
CA SER A 39 -0.99 -7.45 -6.58
C SER A 39 -1.62 -8.67 -7.27
N VAL A 40 -2.29 -9.54 -6.51
CA VAL A 40 -2.99 -10.72 -7.06
C VAL A 40 -4.13 -10.30 -7.99
N LEU A 41 -4.86 -9.24 -7.67
CA LEU A 41 -5.92 -8.74 -8.53
C LEU A 41 -5.38 -8.11 -9.82
N THR A 42 -4.28 -7.36 -9.73
CA THR A 42 -3.52 -6.83 -10.89
C THR A 42 -3.02 -7.97 -11.77
N PHE A 43 -2.57 -9.09 -11.20
CA PHE A 43 -2.19 -10.29 -11.96
C PHE A 43 -3.37 -10.89 -12.75
N ASN A 44 -4.57 -10.94 -12.14
CA ASN A 44 -5.77 -11.43 -12.84
C ASN A 44 -6.15 -10.59 -14.06
N MET A 45 -5.83 -9.29 -14.07
CA MET A 45 -6.15 -8.41 -15.20
C MET A 45 -5.29 -8.70 -16.44
N LEU A 46 -4.12 -9.36 -16.29
CA LEU A 46 -3.27 -9.79 -17.41
C LEU A 46 -3.96 -10.81 -18.34
N TYR A 47 -5.01 -11.49 -17.87
CA TYR A 47 -5.77 -12.45 -18.68
C TYR A 47 -6.74 -11.80 -19.67
N ILE A 48 -6.95 -10.49 -19.58
CA ILE A 48 -7.82 -9.78 -20.52
C ILE A 48 -7.11 -9.63 -21.87
N GLN A 49 -7.66 -10.26 -22.91
CA GLN A 49 -7.07 -10.30 -24.25
C GLN A 49 -6.82 -8.90 -24.87
N SER A 50 -7.60 -7.90 -24.51
CA SER A 50 -7.48 -6.52 -25.01
C SER A 50 -6.37 -5.70 -24.35
N ILE A 51 -5.65 -6.23 -23.34
CA ILE A 51 -4.51 -5.52 -22.72
C ILE A 51 -3.32 -5.42 -23.69
N GLY A 52 -3.16 -6.39 -24.59
CA GLY A 52 -2.04 -6.44 -25.54
C GLY A 52 -2.09 -5.33 -26.60
N SER A 53 -3.27 -4.84 -26.95
CA SER A 53 -3.47 -3.74 -27.91
C SER A 53 -3.44 -2.35 -27.25
N GLY A 54 -3.38 -2.29 -25.91
CA GLY A 54 -3.55 -1.06 -25.15
C GLY A 54 -5.04 -0.70 -24.98
N LEU A 55 -5.51 -0.73 -23.74
CA LEU A 55 -6.88 -0.38 -23.38
C LEU A 55 -6.94 1.09 -22.96
N GLY A 56 -7.61 1.92 -23.75
CA GLY A 56 -7.89 3.30 -23.38
C GLY A 56 -9.03 3.39 -22.34
N ILE A 57 -8.74 3.91 -21.16
CA ILE A 57 -9.71 4.19 -20.10
C ILE A 57 -10.01 5.70 -20.09
N TYR A 58 -11.22 6.08 -19.68
CA TYR A 58 -11.68 7.48 -19.62
C TYR A 58 -11.57 8.20 -20.97
N SER A 59 -12.08 7.58 -22.04
CA SER A 59 -12.03 8.12 -23.41
C SER A 59 -10.61 8.36 -23.93
N GLY A 60 -9.64 7.56 -23.47
CA GLY A 60 -8.24 7.63 -23.92
C GLY A 60 -7.33 8.53 -23.07
N LEU A 61 -7.83 9.05 -21.94
CA LEU A 61 -7.01 9.80 -20.98
C LEU A 61 -5.89 8.95 -20.34
N PHE A 62 -6.17 7.66 -20.12
CA PHE A 62 -5.19 6.69 -19.62
C PHE A 62 -5.14 5.48 -20.54
N GLN A 63 -3.95 4.96 -20.79
CA GLN A 63 -3.76 3.77 -21.61
C GLN A 63 -3.16 2.66 -20.76
N VAL A 64 -3.95 1.63 -20.48
CA VAL A 64 -3.48 0.43 -19.80
C VAL A 64 -2.87 -0.51 -20.81
N THR A 65 -1.60 -0.83 -20.62
CA THR A 65 -0.84 -1.74 -21.47
C THR A 65 -0.29 -2.87 -20.64
N LEU A 66 0.20 -3.93 -21.30
CA LEU A 66 0.88 -5.01 -20.59
C LEU A 66 2.06 -4.50 -19.76
N ILE A 67 2.82 -3.52 -20.25
CA ILE A 67 3.95 -2.97 -19.51
C ILE A 67 3.52 -2.19 -18.27
N SER A 68 2.46 -1.37 -18.34
CA SER A 68 1.98 -0.64 -17.16
C SER A 68 1.43 -1.59 -16.11
N GLN A 69 0.71 -2.64 -16.53
CA GLN A 69 0.19 -3.67 -15.63
C GLN A 69 1.30 -4.44 -14.90
N PHE A 70 2.40 -4.77 -15.58
CA PHE A 70 3.57 -5.39 -14.94
C PHE A 70 4.26 -4.45 -13.96
N MET A 71 4.34 -3.15 -14.27
CA MET A 71 4.91 -2.16 -13.37
C MET A 71 4.07 -1.97 -12.11
N GLU A 72 2.74 -1.92 -12.22
CA GLU A 72 1.84 -1.90 -11.07
C GLU A 72 2.07 -3.12 -10.16
N LEU A 73 2.12 -4.31 -10.75
CA LEU A 73 2.31 -5.56 -10.02
C LEU A 73 3.64 -5.56 -9.25
N PHE A 74 4.71 -5.06 -9.88
CA PHE A 74 6.04 -4.93 -9.28
C PHE A 74 6.05 -3.96 -8.09
N ILE A 75 5.44 -2.78 -8.25
CA ILE A 75 5.35 -1.76 -7.20
C ILE A 75 4.58 -2.31 -5.99
N TYR A 76 3.47 -3.02 -6.21
CA TYR A 76 2.68 -3.59 -5.11
C TYR A 76 3.40 -4.73 -4.38
N LEU A 77 4.15 -5.57 -5.09
CA LEU A 77 4.98 -6.61 -4.45
C LEU A 77 6.10 -6.01 -3.60
N ILE A 78 6.78 -4.97 -4.08
CA ILE A 78 7.82 -4.27 -3.33
C ILE A 78 7.21 -3.57 -2.11
N GLY A 79 6.09 -2.87 -2.28
CA GLY A 79 5.37 -2.24 -1.17
C GLY A 79 5.01 -3.25 -0.09
N PHE A 80 4.49 -4.42 -0.48
CA PHE A 80 4.22 -5.53 0.44
C PHE A 80 5.49 -6.00 1.18
N LEU A 81 6.59 -6.25 0.46
CA LEU A 81 7.86 -6.71 1.04
C LEU A 81 8.44 -5.71 2.05
N ILE A 82 8.34 -4.42 1.77
CA ILE A 82 8.81 -3.36 2.66
C ILE A 82 7.94 -3.30 3.92
N LEU A 83 6.61 -3.34 3.77
CA LEU A 83 5.71 -3.25 4.91
C LEU A 83 5.72 -4.50 5.80
N ILE A 84 5.90 -5.70 5.23
CA ILE A 84 5.93 -6.95 6.00
C ILE A 84 7.23 -7.12 6.79
N ALA A 85 8.34 -6.57 6.29
CA ALA A 85 9.62 -6.57 6.98
C ALA A 85 9.62 -5.67 8.23
N TRP A 86 8.58 -4.86 8.43
CA TRP A 86 8.43 -3.95 9.56
C TRP A 86 7.44 -4.51 10.60
N PRO A 87 7.71 -4.45 11.92
CA PRO A 87 8.89 -3.91 12.58
C PRO A 87 10.00 -4.96 12.63
N LEU A 88 11.16 -4.65 12.05
CA LEU A 88 12.38 -5.40 12.33
C LEU A 88 12.59 -5.35 13.84
N ASN A 89 12.46 -6.49 14.52
CA ASN A 89 12.73 -6.63 15.94
C ASN A 89 14.17 -6.15 16.24
N PHE A 90 14.32 -4.87 16.58
CA PHE A 90 15.47 -4.42 17.35
C PHE A 90 15.34 -5.11 18.71
N GLY A 91 16.14 -6.16 18.90
CA GLY A 91 16.11 -7.01 20.08
C GLY A 91 16.15 -6.21 21.38
N GLU A 92 15.51 -6.76 22.40
CA GLU A 92 15.55 -6.28 23.78
C GLU A 92 16.98 -5.97 24.22
N GLY A 93 17.26 -4.69 24.45
CA GLY A 93 18.57 -4.20 24.86
C GLY A 93 18.50 -2.75 25.30
N SER A 94 17.92 -2.52 26.48
CA SER A 94 18.27 -1.41 27.39
C SER A 94 18.38 0.01 26.80
N LEU A 95 17.40 0.85 27.17
CA LEU A 95 17.60 2.23 27.63
C LEU A 95 17.90 3.29 26.55
N ARG A 96 16.84 3.97 26.08
CA ARG A 96 16.73 5.44 26.22
C ARG A 96 15.30 5.93 26.01
N LYS A 97 14.62 6.09 27.15
CA LYS A 97 13.59 7.11 27.36
C LYS A 97 14.23 8.47 27.07
N GLY A 98 13.66 9.24 26.15
CA GLY A 98 14.01 10.65 25.96
C GLY A 98 14.28 11.06 24.53
N THR A 99 13.23 11.16 23.72
CA THR A 99 13.04 12.31 22.83
C THR A 99 11.59 12.32 22.36
N LEU A 100 10.88 13.35 22.78
CA LEU A 100 9.65 13.87 22.20
C LEU A 100 9.91 14.23 20.72
N ILE A 101 9.95 13.22 19.85
CA ILE A 101 9.58 13.42 18.47
C ILE A 101 8.28 12.65 18.35
N ASN A 102 7.21 13.40 18.15
CA ASN A 102 5.93 12.91 17.67
C ASN A 102 6.19 12.28 16.30
N SER A 103 6.82 11.11 16.31
CA SER A 103 7.25 10.38 15.12
C SER A 103 6.03 9.61 14.67
N GLU A 104 5.13 10.32 13.98
CA GLU A 104 4.23 9.67 13.03
C GLU A 104 5.06 8.63 12.27
N SER A 105 4.70 7.35 12.41
CA SER A 105 5.45 6.26 11.80
C SER A 105 5.61 6.54 10.30
N PRO A 106 6.82 6.47 9.72
CA PRO A 106 7.03 6.69 8.28
C PRO A 106 6.23 5.70 7.40
N ASP A 107 5.73 4.62 8.01
CA ASP A 107 4.85 3.61 7.43
C ASP A 107 3.68 4.23 6.66
N TYR A 108 3.05 5.30 7.18
CA TYR A 108 1.93 5.96 6.50
C TYR A 108 2.35 6.69 5.23
N CYS A 109 3.52 7.35 5.24
CA CYS A 109 4.07 8.00 4.05
C CYS A 109 4.43 6.97 2.98
N LEU A 110 4.96 5.81 3.38
CA LEU A 110 5.28 4.72 2.46
C LEU A 110 4.03 4.11 1.83
N ILE A 111 2.95 3.93 2.60
CA ILE A 111 1.65 3.44 2.08
C ILE A 111 1.13 4.40 1.01
N VAL A 112 1.12 5.70 1.30
CA VAL A 112 0.63 6.70 0.34
C VAL A 112 1.52 6.74 -0.90
N LEU A 113 2.84 6.71 -0.73
CA LEU A 113 3.80 6.75 -1.84
C LEU A 113 3.67 5.54 -2.78
N PHE A 114 3.67 4.32 -2.24
CA PHE A 114 3.56 3.12 -3.07
C PHE A 114 2.20 3.00 -3.75
N SER A 115 1.14 3.51 -3.12
CA SER A 115 -0.16 3.61 -3.75
C SER A 115 -0.23 4.63 -4.88
N THR A 116 0.25 5.86 -4.65
CA THR A 116 0.12 6.91 -5.66
C THR A 116 0.97 6.57 -6.87
N LEU A 117 2.17 6.00 -6.68
CA LEU A 117 2.99 5.49 -7.77
C LEU A 117 2.27 4.37 -8.52
N GLY A 118 1.77 3.34 -7.83
CA GLY A 118 1.08 2.23 -8.48
C GLY A 118 -0.26 2.60 -9.14
N SER A 119 -0.95 3.66 -8.70
CA SER A 119 -2.21 4.12 -9.30
C SER A 119 -2.02 5.09 -10.48
N SER A 120 -0.80 5.56 -10.73
CA SER A 120 -0.49 6.56 -11.76
C SER A 120 0.02 5.96 -13.08
N LEU A 121 0.25 4.65 -13.09
CA LEU A 121 0.64 3.84 -14.23
C LEU A 121 -0.60 3.22 -14.90
#